data_AF-A0A6L5BAD5-F1
#
_entry.id   AF-A0A6L5BAD5-F1
#
_cell.length_a   1.000
_cell.length_b   1.000
_cell.length_c   1.000
_cell.angle_alpha   90.00
_cell.angle_beta   90.00
_cell.angle_gamma   90.00
#
_symmetry.space_group_name_H-M   'P 1'
#
loop_
_entity.id
_entity.type
_entity.pdbx_description
1 polymer ?
#
loop_
_entity_poly.entity_id
_entity_poly.type
_entity_poly.pdbx_seq_one_letter_code
_entity_poly.pdbx_strand_id
1 'polypeptide(L)'
;MDKNTKRPVCLTFGSPLLGDDGLHKIISGRPSWISCFVHVVSKQDQFPGLFISSHNTIVSSEPSSEPSRRYKPFGLYLFCSETGVACFSEPEFVLELLRALNSKNMQLTDYGLVLEGLKDKAIVKDRHVGEWNNNPLRTGIILKLQAI
;
A
#
# COMPACT_ATOMS: atom_id res chain seq x y z
N MET A 1 26.33 15.25 -12.08
CA MET A 1 24.89 14.91 -11.98
C MET A 1 24.25 15.22 -13.32
N ASP A 2 23.83 14.19 -14.04
CA ASP A 2 23.27 14.33 -15.38
C ASP A 2 21.83 14.86 -15.30
N LYS A 3 21.55 15.99 -15.96
CA LYS A 3 20.33 16.80 -15.76
C LYS A 3 19.09 16.32 -16.54
N ASN A 4 19.10 15.10 -17.11
CA ASN A 4 18.02 14.66 -18.01
C ASN A 4 17.62 13.17 -17.95
N THR A 5 17.87 12.47 -16.85
CA THR A 5 17.44 11.06 -16.74
C THR A 5 15.95 10.98 -16.39
N LYS A 6 15.11 10.75 -17.41
CA LYS A 6 13.71 10.36 -17.21
C LYS A 6 13.67 9.02 -16.49
N ARG A 7 12.99 8.97 -15.34
CA ARG A 7 12.78 7.73 -14.59
C ARG A 7 11.45 7.08 -15.01
N PRO A 8 11.39 5.75 -15.18
CA PRO A 8 10.13 5.08 -15.41
C PRO A 8 9.22 5.22 -14.18
N VAL A 9 7.91 5.16 -14.39
CA VAL A 9 6.91 5.04 -13.32
C VAL A 9 6.17 3.73 -13.55
N CYS A 10 6.21 2.85 -12.56
CA CYS A 10 5.41 1.64 -12.48
C CYS A 10 4.15 1.95 -11.67
N LEU A 11 3.00 1.95 -12.35
CA LEU A 11 1.69 2.15 -11.75
C LEU A 11 0.89 0.84 -11.87
N THR A 12 0.49 0.26 -10.74
CA THR A 12 -0.30 -0.98 -10.72
C THR A 12 -1.67 -0.76 -10.08
N PHE A 13 -2.65 -1.60 -10.44
CA PHE A 13 -4.00 -1.61 -9.89
C PHE A 13 -4.30 -3.02 -9.38
N GLY A 14 -4.62 -3.16 -8.10
CA GLY A 14 -5.03 -4.44 -7.52
C GLY A 14 -3.98 -5.55 -7.57
N SER A 15 -2.72 -5.21 -7.77
CA SER A 15 -1.65 -6.20 -7.86
C SER A 15 -1.37 -6.83 -6.49
N PRO A 16 -1.17 -8.16 -6.40
CA PRO A 16 -0.66 -8.78 -5.19
C PRO A 16 0.72 -8.23 -4.81
N LEU A 17 1.12 -8.42 -3.55
CA LEU A 17 2.48 -8.09 -3.11
C LEU A 17 3.54 -8.84 -3.93
N LEU A 18 4.66 -8.16 -4.20
CA LEU A 18 5.76 -8.68 -5.01
C LEU A 18 7.02 -8.82 -4.17
N GLY A 19 7.64 -10.00 -4.23
CA GLY A 19 8.93 -10.27 -3.63
C GLY A 19 8.96 -10.31 -2.10
N ASP A 20 10.08 -10.80 -1.58
CA ASP A 20 10.34 -11.02 -0.16
C ASP A 20 11.15 -9.87 0.47
N ASP A 21 11.61 -10.07 1.71
CA ASP A 21 12.49 -9.15 2.42
C ASP A 21 13.75 -8.78 1.62
N GLY A 22 14.27 -9.70 0.78
CA GLY A 22 15.45 -9.47 -0.05
C GLY A 22 15.19 -8.43 -1.13
N LEU A 23 14.08 -8.59 -1.87
CA LEU A 23 13.68 -7.60 -2.90
C LEU A 23 13.39 -6.25 -2.25
N HIS A 24 12.64 -6.24 -1.15
CA HIS A 24 12.35 -5.02 -0.40
C HIS A 24 13.63 -4.28 -0.02
N LYS A 25 14.61 -4.96 0.60
CA LYS A 25 15.88 -4.35 1.01
C LYS A 25 16.65 -3.74 -0.17
N ILE A 26 16.73 -4.44 -1.30
CA ILE A 26 17.46 -3.97 -2.49
C ILE A 26 16.81 -2.71 -3.08
N ILE A 27 15.48 -2.68 -3.17
CA ILE A 27 14.74 -1.53 -3.71
C ILE A 27 14.79 -0.35 -2.74
N SER A 28 14.54 -0.58 -1.44
CA SER A 28 14.58 0.45 -0.39
C SER A 28 15.96 1.09 -0.24
N GLY A 29 17.04 0.33 -0.49
CA GLY A 29 18.41 0.85 -0.51
C GLY A 29 18.71 1.80 -1.68
N ARG A 30 17.78 1.98 -2.63
CA ARG A 30 17.94 2.81 -3.82
C ARG A 30 16.76 3.80 -3.92
N PRO A 31 16.87 5.02 -3.34
CA PRO A 31 15.78 6.01 -3.34
C PRO A 31 15.22 6.31 -4.73
N SER A 32 16.08 6.35 -5.75
CA SER A 32 15.68 6.57 -7.14
C SER A 32 14.84 5.43 -7.75
N TRP A 33 14.91 4.22 -7.18
CA TRP A 33 14.16 3.06 -7.65
C TRP A 33 12.83 2.96 -6.91
N ILE A 34 12.85 3.00 -5.58
CA ILE A 34 11.62 2.86 -4.77
C ILE A 34 10.59 3.97 -5.09
N SER A 35 11.06 5.18 -5.44
CA SER A 35 10.17 6.29 -5.84
C SER A 35 9.45 6.08 -7.17
N CYS A 36 9.82 5.04 -7.93
CA CYS A 36 9.23 4.74 -9.24
C CYS A 36 8.00 3.83 -9.15
N PHE A 37 7.67 3.30 -7.97
CA PHE A 37 6.58 2.33 -7.80
C PHE A 37 5.38 2.96 -7.08
N VAL A 38 4.22 2.86 -7.71
CA VAL A 38 2.93 3.32 -7.17
C VAL A 38 1.90 2.20 -7.34
N HIS A 39 1.28 1.80 -6.24
CA HIS A 39 0.33 0.70 -6.16
C HIS A 39 -1.04 1.24 -5.76
N VAL A 40 -2.01 1.19 -6.68
CA VAL A 40 -3.40 1.59 -6.42
C VAL A 40 -4.16 0.38 -5.89
N VAL A 41 -4.78 0.55 -4.72
CA VAL A 41 -5.52 -0.48 -4.00
C VAL A 41 -6.90 0.06 -3.67
N SER A 42 -7.95 -0.64 -4.11
CA SER A 42 -9.32 -0.32 -3.68
C SER A 42 -9.62 -0.96 -2.33
N LYS A 43 -10.44 -0.29 -1.51
CA LYS A 43 -10.99 -0.86 -0.26
C LYS A 43 -11.70 -2.20 -0.49
N GLN A 44 -12.36 -2.37 -1.64
CA GLN A 44 -13.11 -3.57 -1.98
C GLN A 44 -12.24 -4.66 -2.64
N ASP A 45 -10.97 -4.38 -2.94
CA ASP A 45 -10.09 -5.32 -3.63
C ASP A 45 -9.26 -6.16 -2.65
N GLN A 46 -9.45 -7.47 -2.69
CA GLN A 46 -8.74 -8.43 -1.84
C GLN A 46 -7.44 -8.95 -2.46
N PHE A 47 -7.24 -8.80 -3.77
CA PHE A 47 -6.08 -9.34 -4.48
C PHE A 47 -4.74 -8.83 -3.90
N PRO A 48 -4.60 -7.54 -3.54
CA PRO A 48 -3.39 -7.03 -2.90
C PRO A 48 -3.00 -7.76 -1.59
N GLY A 49 -3.98 -8.28 -0.86
CA GLY A 49 -3.78 -8.99 0.43
C GLY A 49 -3.67 -10.51 0.33
N LEU A 50 -3.82 -11.10 -0.86
CA LEU A 50 -3.99 -12.54 -1.07
C LEU A 50 -2.90 -13.41 -0.40
N PHE A 51 -1.65 -12.99 -0.47
CA PHE A 51 -0.50 -13.75 0.02
C PHE A 51 -0.03 -13.37 1.43
N ILE A 52 -0.79 -12.54 2.15
CA ILE A 52 -0.41 -12.11 3.51
C ILE A 52 -0.75 -13.19 4.56
N SER A 53 -1.74 -14.04 4.30
CA SER A 53 -2.27 -15.01 5.28
C SER A 53 -1.62 -16.41 5.25
N SER A 54 -0.70 -16.69 4.33
CA SER A 54 -0.19 -18.05 4.04
C SER A 54 0.74 -18.67 5.10
N HIS A 55 0.76 -18.18 6.35
CA HIS A 55 1.72 -18.68 7.36
C HIS A 55 1.15 -19.12 8.72
N ASN A 56 -0.17 -19.28 8.87
CA ASN A 56 -0.71 -19.81 10.14
C ASN A 56 -1.31 -21.23 10.10
N THR A 57 -1.18 -22.00 9.01
CA THR A 57 -1.60 -23.41 9.03
C THR A 57 -0.83 -24.23 8.00
N ILE A 58 0.29 -24.83 8.41
CA ILE A 58 0.49 -26.29 8.44
C ILE A 58 1.58 -26.50 9.48
N VAL A 59 1.24 -27.32 10.47
CA VAL A 59 2.16 -27.94 11.41
C VAL A 59 3.33 -28.53 10.62
N SER A 60 4.44 -27.80 10.57
CA SER A 60 5.76 -28.41 10.43
C SER A 60 6.33 -28.34 11.84
N SER A 61 6.11 -29.39 12.61
CA SER A 61 6.79 -29.67 13.86
C SER A 61 8.26 -29.98 13.60
N GLU A 62 8.94 -29.06 12.92
CA GLU A 62 10.38 -29.06 12.66
C GLU A 62 10.81 -27.60 12.71
N PRO A 63 11.89 -27.25 13.43
CA PRO A 63 12.47 -25.92 13.36
C PRO A 63 13.12 -25.78 11.98
N SER A 64 12.36 -25.34 10.98
CA SER A 64 12.97 -24.85 9.77
C SER A 64 13.81 -23.63 10.15
N SER A 65 15.13 -23.80 10.10
CA SER A 65 16.14 -22.76 10.29
C SER A 65 16.12 -21.68 9.19
N GLU A 66 15.20 -21.80 8.24
CA GLU A 66 14.99 -20.87 7.15
C GLU A 66 13.91 -19.83 7.53
N PRO A 67 14.20 -18.52 7.46
CA PRO A 67 13.21 -17.50 7.72
C PRO A 67 12.04 -17.64 6.75
N SER A 68 10.81 -17.64 7.28
CA SER A 68 9.59 -17.63 6.46
C SER A 68 9.69 -16.51 5.42
N ARG A 69 9.79 -16.85 4.13
CA ARG A 69 9.82 -15.86 3.04
C ARG A 69 8.46 -15.18 2.94
N ARG A 70 8.31 -14.09 3.70
CA ARG A 70 7.11 -13.26 3.72
C ARG A 70 7.20 -12.20 2.64
N TYR A 71 6.10 -12.02 1.90
CA TYR A 71 5.99 -10.92 0.96
C TYR A 71 6.05 -9.58 1.68
N LYS A 72 6.75 -8.60 1.09
CA LYS A 72 6.93 -7.27 1.67
C LYS A 72 6.51 -6.16 0.71
N PRO A 73 5.70 -5.18 1.17
CA PRO A 73 5.39 -4.00 0.37
C PRO A 73 6.64 -3.15 0.12
N PHE A 74 6.69 -2.48 -1.04
CA PHE A 74 7.64 -1.43 -1.36
C PHE A 74 6.96 -0.37 -2.23
N GLY A 75 7.54 0.82 -2.32
CA GLY A 75 6.93 1.91 -3.09
C GLY A 75 5.79 2.62 -2.36
N LEU A 76 5.00 3.37 -3.12
CA LEU A 76 3.87 4.16 -2.62
C LEU A 76 2.56 3.40 -2.84
N TYR A 77 1.75 3.24 -1.79
CA TYR A 77 0.41 2.67 -1.88
C TYR A 77 -0.65 3.78 -1.81
N LEU A 78 -1.56 3.79 -2.78
CA LEU A 78 -2.74 4.64 -2.84
C LEU A 78 -3.97 3.78 -2.52
N PHE A 79 -4.47 3.89 -1.29
CA PHE A 79 -5.70 3.23 -0.88
C PHE A 79 -6.88 4.12 -1.24
N CYS A 80 -7.73 3.61 -2.12
CA CYS A 80 -8.88 4.30 -2.68
C CYS A 80 -10.16 3.78 -2.03
N SER A 81 -11.04 4.70 -1.68
CA SER A 81 -12.40 4.41 -1.26
C SER A 81 -13.38 5.33 -1.99
N GLU A 82 -14.66 5.13 -1.72
CA GLU A 82 -15.68 6.06 -2.18
C GLU A 82 -15.47 7.47 -1.64
N THR A 83 -14.83 7.69 -0.48
CA THR A 83 -14.70 9.03 0.12
C THR A 83 -13.40 9.75 -0.27
N GLY A 84 -12.38 9.05 -0.75
CA GLY A 84 -11.12 9.66 -1.17
C GLY A 84 -9.97 8.68 -1.34
N VAL A 85 -8.74 9.23 -1.27
CA VAL A 85 -7.49 8.46 -1.40
C VAL A 85 -6.57 8.76 -0.23
N ALA A 86 -6.01 7.71 0.37
CA ALA A 86 -4.96 7.78 1.37
C ALA A 86 -3.65 7.17 0.87
N CYS A 87 -2.52 7.81 1.20
CA CYS A 87 -1.21 7.43 0.70
C CYS A 87 -0.30 6.93 1.83
N PHE A 88 0.32 5.77 1.65
CA PHE A 88 1.24 5.15 2.62
C PHE A 88 2.47 4.56 1.93
N SER A 89 3.63 4.69 2.57
CA SER A 89 4.91 4.13 2.10
C SER A 89 5.53 3.16 3.11
N GLU A 90 5.00 3.12 4.32
CA GLU A 90 5.52 2.37 5.46
C GLU A 90 5.09 0.90 5.32
N PRO A 91 6.02 -0.04 5.05
CA PRO A 91 5.67 -1.41 4.66
C PRO A 91 4.82 -2.14 5.70
N GLU A 92 5.12 -1.98 6.99
CA GLU A 92 4.37 -2.64 8.05
C GLU A 92 2.95 -2.09 8.19
N PHE A 93 2.77 -0.79 7.97
CA PHE A 93 1.44 -0.17 7.99
C PHE A 93 0.61 -0.62 6.78
N VAL A 94 1.23 -0.67 5.59
CA VAL A 94 0.59 -1.21 4.39
C VAL A 94 0.17 -2.66 4.61
N LEU A 95 1.03 -3.51 5.20
CA LEU A 95 0.68 -4.89 5.53
C LEU A 95 -0.50 -4.98 6.50
N GLU A 96 -0.56 -4.12 7.52
CA GLU A 96 -1.66 -4.09 8.47
C GLU A 96 -2.97 -3.68 7.82
N LEU A 97 -2.94 -2.65 6.98
CA LEU A 97 -4.11 -2.19 6.26
C LEU A 97 -4.61 -3.24 5.26
N LEU A 98 -3.73 -3.86 4.48
CA LEU A 98 -4.08 -4.96 3.60
C LEU A 98 -4.69 -6.15 4.35
N ARG A 99 -4.21 -6.47 5.56
CA ARG A 99 -4.82 -7.49 6.42
C ARG A 99 -6.22 -7.09 6.88
N ALA A 100 -6.41 -5.84 7.27
CA ALA A 100 -7.71 -5.33 7.72
C ALA A 100 -8.76 -5.31 6.60
N LEU A 101 -8.34 -5.07 5.36
CA LEU A 101 -9.21 -5.01 4.18
C LEU A 101 -9.53 -6.38 3.56
N ASN A 102 -8.76 -7.41 3.90
CA ASN A 102 -8.94 -8.76 3.37
C ASN A 102 -10.19 -9.44 3.98
N SER A 103 -11.37 -9.15 3.43
CA SER A 103 -12.62 -9.83 3.78
C SER A 103 -12.70 -11.21 3.09
N LYS A 104 -13.67 -12.06 3.46
CA LYS A 104 -13.74 -13.47 2.98
C LYS A 104 -14.35 -13.65 1.58
N ASN A 105 -14.91 -12.60 1.00
CA ASN A 105 -15.68 -12.68 -0.24
C ASN A 105 -14.92 -12.07 -1.40
N MET A 106 -14.25 -12.90 -2.19
CA MET A 106 -13.47 -12.44 -3.33
C MET A 106 -14.36 -11.80 -4.39
N GLN A 107 -14.29 -10.48 -4.47
CA GLN A 107 -14.97 -9.68 -5.48
C GLN A 107 -13.94 -9.07 -6.43
N LEU A 108 -14.20 -9.19 -7.73
CA LEU A 108 -13.41 -8.49 -8.73
C LEU A 108 -13.75 -7.00 -8.64
N THR A 109 -12.73 -6.18 -8.41
CA THR A 109 -12.90 -4.72 -8.34
C THR A 109 -12.74 -4.10 -9.73
N ASP A 110 -13.72 -3.30 -10.14
CA ASP A 110 -13.61 -2.44 -11.32
C ASP A 110 -12.92 -1.11 -10.93
N TYR A 111 -11.63 -1.02 -11.22
CA TYR A 111 -10.84 0.19 -10.96
C TYR A 111 -11.25 1.39 -11.82
N GLY A 112 -11.95 1.18 -12.95
CA GLY A 112 -12.51 2.27 -13.74
C GLY A 112 -13.53 3.07 -12.93
N LEU A 113 -14.47 2.37 -12.28
CA LEU A 113 -15.48 2.98 -11.40
C LEU A 113 -14.87 3.64 -10.16
N VAL A 114 -13.84 3.00 -9.58
CA VAL A 114 -13.10 3.59 -8.45
C VAL A 114 -12.49 4.93 -8.85
N LEU A 115 -11.80 4.98 -10.01
CA LEU A 115 -11.16 6.21 -10.48
C LEU A 115 -12.18 7.28 -10.91
N GLU A 116 -13.31 6.88 -11.50
CA GLU A 116 -14.39 7.80 -11.84
C GLU A 116 -14.96 8.47 -10.58
N GLY A 117 -15.24 7.69 -9.53
CA GLY A 117 -15.71 8.21 -8.25
C GLY A 117 -14.72 9.14 -7.57
N LEU A 118 -13.42 9.04 -7.89
CA LEU A 118 -12.37 9.89 -7.34
C LEU A 118 -12.11 11.17 -8.15
N LYS A 119 -12.59 11.27 -9.39
CA LYS A 119 -12.30 12.38 -10.30
C LYS A 119 -12.68 13.75 -9.72
N ASP A 120 -13.78 13.79 -8.97
CA ASP A 120 -14.29 15.02 -8.36
C ASP A 120 -13.88 15.18 -6.88
N LYS A 121 -13.06 14.27 -6.36
CA LYS A 121 -12.62 14.28 -4.95
C LYS A 121 -11.21 14.82 -4.84
N ALA A 122 -10.99 15.66 -3.83
CA ALA A 122 -9.65 16.18 -3.56
C ALA A 122 -8.72 15.03 -3.14
N ILE A 123 -7.64 14.80 -3.89
CA ILE A 123 -6.53 13.98 -3.42
C ILE A 123 -5.90 14.75 -2.25
N VAL A 124 -6.12 14.29 -1.02
CA VAL A 124 -5.52 14.88 0.18
C VAL A 124 -4.04 14.49 0.23
N LYS A 125 -3.23 15.19 -0.57
CA LYS A 125 -1.79 15.23 -0.38
C LYS A 125 -1.51 16.32 0.66
N ASP A 126 -1.29 15.88 1.88
CA ASP A 126 -0.66 16.60 2.99
C ASP A 126 -0.68 18.12 2.84
N ARG A 127 -1.85 18.73 3.06
CA ARG A 127 -1.94 20.18 3.25
C ARG A 127 -2.03 20.43 4.73
N HIS A 128 -1.14 21.29 5.24
CA HIS A 128 -1.36 22.04 6.47
C HIS A 128 -2.75 22.70 6.38
N VAL A 129 -3.77 22.05 6.93
CA VAL A 129 -5.10 22.60 7.11
C VAL A 129 -5.24 22.89 8.60
N GLY A 130 -5.54 24.15 8.89
CA GLY A 130 -5.47 24.78 10.21
C GLY A 130 -6.17 24.02 11.33
N GLU A 131 -5.54 24.12 12.49
CA GLU A 131 -5.97 23.86 13.87
C GLU A 131 -7.27 23.05 14.09
N TRP A 132 -7.12 21.80 14.56
CA TRP A 132 -7.53 21.42 15.93
C TRP A 132 -7.04 20.01 16.33
N ASN A 133 -5.87 19.94 16.94
CA ASN A 133 -5.42 19.02 17.98
C ASN A 133 -3.91 19.23 18.18
N ASN A 134 -3.40 19.20 19.41
CA ASN A 134 -2.00 19.51 19.76
C ASN A 134 -0.96 18.52 19.18
N ASN A 135 -1.33 17.67 18.21
CA ASN A 135 -0.43 16.76 17.54
C ASN A 135 -0.79 16.67 16.03
N PRO A 136 -0.14 17.49 15.17
CA PRO A 136 -0.42 17.52 13.73
C PRO A 136 -0.17 16.18 13.03
N LEU A 137 0.76 15.36 13.55
CA LEU A 137 1.02 14.01 13.03
C LEU A 137 -0.19 13.09 13.26
N ARG A 138 -0.76 13.12 14.48
CA ARG A 138 -1.96 12.34 14.81
C ARG A 138 -3.14 12.76 13.96
N THR A 139 -3.34 14.06 13.78
CA THR A 139 -4.40 14.60 12.92
C THR A 139 -4.22 14.15 11.46
N GLY A 140 -3.00 14.21 10.93
CA GLY A 140 -2.70 13.73 9.58
C GLY A 140 -3.00 12.24 9.38
N ILE A 141 -2.66 11.40 10.36
CA ILE A 141 -2.98 9.97 10.34
C ILE A 141 -4.50 9.74 10.37
N ILE A 142 -5.23 10.45 11.25
CA ILE A 142 -6.69 10.35 11.35
C ILE A 142 -7.35 10.73 10.02
N LEU A 143 -6.95 11.85 9.42
CA LEU A 143 -7.50 12.32 8.14
C LEU A 143 -7.23 11.31 7.01
N LYS A 144 -6.03 10.71 6.96
CA LYS A 144 -5.72 9.65 5.99
C LYS A 144 -6.60 8.41 6.20
N LEU A 145 -6.81 7.99 7.45
CA LEU A 145 -7.66 6.84 7.76
C LEU A 145 -9.15 7.11 7.48
N GLN A 146 -9.64 8.34 7.67
CA GLN A 146 -11.02 8.72 7.36
C GLN A 146 -11.31 8.74 5.85
N ALA A 147 -10.28 8.87 5.01
CA ALA A 147 -10.42 8.83 3.57
C ALA A 147 -10.57 7.39 3.02
N ILE A 148 -10.49 6.35 3.86
CA ILE A 148 -10.51 4.95 3.44
C ILE A 148 -11.52 4.07 4.18
#